data_AF-A0A6C0ESD5-F1
#
_entry.id   AF-A0A6C0ESD5-F1
#
_cell.length_a   1.000
_cell.length_b   1.000
_cell.length_c   1.000
_cell.angle_alpha   90.00
_cell.angle_beta   90.00
_cell.angle_gamma   90.00
#
_symmetry.space_group_name_H-M   'P 1'
#
loop_
_entity.id
_entity.type
_entity.pdbx_description
1 polymer ?
#
loop_
_entity_poly.entity_id
_entity_poly.type
_entity_poly.pdbx_seq_one_letter_code
_entity_poly.pdbx_strand_id
1 'polypeptide(L)'
;MKLSLPASLKSFSIYEMVWLFVFIIYIVFPIEAPFEIAQYLDSALGMAIIFCITVYLFLYTNPVLGILFIFVAYEILRRSSAVTGRVAIMQYTPSEPKRQAEMVAMNPPEQKTLEEEVVAIRAPLGQSPPTMFTESSFKPVADKVGGASLF
;
A
#
# COMPACT_ATOMS: atom_id res chain seq x y z
N MET A 1 8.73 44.06 16.32
CA MET A 1 7.77 43.15 15.65
C MET A 1 6.90 42.52 16.72
N LYS A 2 5.71 43.09 16.99
CA LYS A 2 4.77 42.54 17.98
C LYS A 2 4.07 41.35 17.34
N LEU A 3 4.43 40.13 17.74
CA LEU A 3 3.74 38.93 17.32
C LEU A 3 2.37 38.93 18.01
N SER A 4 1.35 39.48 17.35
CA SER A 4 -0.02 39.39 17.82
C SER A 4 -0.45 37.93 17.70
N LEU A 5 -0.55 37.24 18.83
CA LEU A 5 -1.17 35.92 18.88
C LEU A 5 -2.58 36.03 18.26
N PRO A 6 -2.97 35.10 17.37
CA PRO A 6 -4.27 35.15 16.71
C PRO A 6 -5.39 35.09 17.76
N ALA A 7 -6.48 35.82 17.50
CA ALA A 7 -7.66 35.89 18.37
C ALA A 7 -8.31 34.51 18.66
N SER A 8 -7.89 33.45 17.96
CA SER A 8 -8.29 32.05 18.16
C SER A 8 -7.85 31.43 19.49
N LEU A 9 -7.11 32.12 20.36
CA LEU A 9 -6.89 31.66 21.76
C LEU A 9 -7.97 32.16 22.73
N LYS A 10 -9.00 32.83 22.22
CA LYS A 10 -10.02 33.50 23.03
C LYS A 10 -11.23 32.58 23.24
N SER A 11 -11.24 31.95 24.41
CA SER A 11 -12.32 31.14 25.00
C SER A 11 -12.67 29.85 24.25
N PHE A 12 -12.62 28.73 24.96
CA PHE A 12 -13.15 27.46 24.47
C PHE A 12 -14.68 27.48 24.51
N SER A 13 -15.30 27.03 23.41
CA SER A 13 -16.71 26.67 23.40
C SER A 13 -16.94 25.38 24.19
N ILE A 14 -18.16 25.17 24.69
CA ILE A 14 -18.53 23.94 25.40
C ILE A 14 -18.24 22.68 24.57
N TYR A 15 -18.49 22.75 23.26
CA TYR A 15 -18.23 21.64 22.34
C TYR A 15 -16.74 21.32 22.20
N GLU A 16 -15.91 22.36 22.13
CA GLU A 16 -14.45 22.22 22.05
C GLU A 16 -13.89 21.63 23.34
N MET A 17 -14.47 21.99 24.50
CA MET A 17 -14.10 21.41 25.79
C MET A 17 -14.44 19.91 25.86
N VAL A 18 -15.59 19.50 25.29
CA VAL A 18 -15.95 18.08 25.19
C VAL A 18 -14.95 17.33 24.30
N TRP A 19 -14.64 17.85 23.11
CA TRP A 19 -13.65 17.22 22.21
C TRP A 19 -12.26 17.13 22.85
N LEU A 20 -11.84 18.18 23.56
CA LEU A 20 -10.57 18.20 24.27
C LEU A 20 -10.51 17.07 25.31
N PHE A 21 -11.59 16.89 26.09
CA PHE A 21 -11.66 15.82 27.08
C PHE A 21 -11.63 14.42 26.43
N VAL A 22 -12.38 14.21 25.35
CA VAL A 22 -12.36 12.95 24.59
C VAL A 22 -10.97 12.62 24.07
N PHE A 23 -10.27 13.61 23.52
CA PHE A 23 -8.91 13.42 23.02
C PHE A 23 -7.91 13.08 24.13
N ILE A 24 -8.02 13.73 25.30
CA ILE A 24 -7.19 13.41 26.46
C ILE A 24 -7.44 11.97 26.91
N ILE A 25 -8.71 11.56 27.04
CA ILE A 25 -9.06 10.18 27.38
C ILE A 25 -8.45 9.21 26.36
N TYR A 26 -8.58 9.51 25.07
CA TYR A 26 -8.04 8.63 24.03
C TYR A 26 -6.50 8.46 24.12
N ILE A 27 -5.79 9.54 24.44
CA ILE A 27 -4.33 9.50 24.62
C ILE A 27 -3.96 8.68 25.86
N VAL A 28 -4.65 8.90 26.98
CA VAL A 28 -4.34 8.25 28.27
C VAL A 28 -4.69 6.76 28.26
N PHE A 29 -5.84 6.40 27.69
CA PHE A 29 -6.32 5.03 27.70
C PHE A 29 -5.91 4.32 26.39
N PRO A 30 -5.27 3.14 26.46
CA PRO A 30 -4.91 2.33 25.30
C PRO A 30 -6.15 1.62 24.72
N ILE A 31 -7.09 2.40 24.18
CA ILE A 31 -8.27 1.89 23.49
C ILE A 31 -7.85 1.46 22.09
N GLU A 32 -7.97 0.16 21.81
CA GLU A 32 -7.69 -0.43 20.51
C GLU A 32 -8.94 -0.43 19.63
N ALA A 33 -8.75 -0.14 18.33
CA ALA A 33 -9.82 -0.28 17.36
C ALA A 33 -10.01 -1.76 16.98
N PRO A 34 -11.24 -2.25 16.82
CA PRO A 34 -11.48 -3.59 16.30
C PRO A 34 -10.90 -3.71 14.88
N PHE A 35 -10.53 -4.94 14.50
CA PHE A 35 -9.76 -5.23 13.28
C PHE A 35 -10.29 -4.54 12.01
N GLU A 36 -11.58 -4.61 11.76
CA GLU A 36 -12.22 -4.00 10.59
C GLU A 36 -11.97 -2.48 10.51
N ILE A 37 -12.11 -1.78 11.64
CA ILE A 37 -11.91 -0.33 11.71
C ILE A 37 -10.42 0.00 11.59
N ALA A 38 -9.55 -0.81 12.21
CA ALA A 38 -8.11 -0.65 12.12
C ALA A 38 -7.60 -0.78 10.67
N GLN A 39 -8.14 -1.72 9.89
CA GLN A 39 -7.78 -1.87 8.47
C GLN A 39 -8.15 -0.64 7.64
N TYR A 40 -9.32 -0.04 7.88
CA TYR A 40 -9.70 1.19 7.18
C TYR A 40 -8.81 2.38 7.58
N LEU A 41 -8.46 2.51 8.86
CA LEU A 41 -7.60 3.58 9.36
C LEU A 41 -6.15 3.47 8.89
N ASP A 42 -5.62 2.25 8.76
CA ASP A 42 -4.25 1.98 8.28
C ASP A 42 -4.14 2.07 6.74
N SER A 43 -5.26 2.16 6.03
CA SER A 43 -5.29 2.36 4.57
C SER A 43 -4.81 3.76 4.17
N ALA A 44 -4.30 3.91 2.94
CA ALA A 44 -3.90 5.21 2.40
C ALA A 44 -5.05 6.24 2.41
N LEU A 45 -6.27 5.77 2.18
CA LEU A 45 -7.48 6.59 2.23
C LEU A 45 -7.77 7.05 3.67
N GLY A 46 -7.67 6.15 4.66
CA GLY A 46 -7.82 6.46 6.08
C GLY A 46 -6.83 7.52 6.55
N MET A 47 -5.56 7.38 6.18
CA MET A 47 -4.51 8.37 6.48
C MET A 47 -4.82 9.74 5.84
N ALA A 48 -5.31 9.77 4.60
CA ALA A 48 -5.71 11.01 3.94
C ALA A 48 -6.90 11.69 4.63
N ILE A 49 -7.90 10.91 5.06
CA ILE A 49 -9.04 11.44 5.83
C ILE A 49 -8.57 12.03 7.16
N ILE A 50 -7.73 11.32 7.91
CA ILE A 50 -7.17 11.82 9.18
C ILE A 50 -6.43 13.13 8.92
N PHE A 51 -5.62 13.21 7.87
CA PHE A 51 -4.94 14.45 7.48
C PHE A 51 -5.94 15.58 7.17
N CYS A 52 -6.98 15.33 6.37
CA CYS A 52 -8.02 16.32 6.12
C CYS A 52 -8.70 16.81 7.41
N ILE A 53 -8.98 15.92 8.36
CA ILE A 53 -9.54 16.27 9.67
C ILE A 53 -8.54 17.13 10.47
N THR A 54 -7.24 16.80 10.47
CA THR A 54 -6.23 17.65 11.13
C THR A 54 -6.24 19.07 10.58
N VAL A 55 -6.24 19.23 9.25
CA VAL A 55 -6.27 20.54 8.58
C VAL A 55 -7.56 21.27 8.92
N TYR A 56 -8.70 20.59 8.89
CA TYR A 56 -9.99 21.16 9.28
C TYR A 56 -9.98 21.69 10.72
N LEU A 57 -9.45 20.94 11.68
CA LEU A 57 -9.33 21.38 13.08
C LEU A 57 -8.47 22.63 13.22
N PHE A 58 -7.39 22.77 12.45
CA PHE A 58 -6.55 23.97 12.48
C PHE A 58 -7.23 25.21 11.89
N LEU A 59 -8.07 25.04 10.86
CA LEU A 59 -8.70 26.16 10.18
C LEU A 59 -9.97 26.67 10.87
N TYR A 60 -10.75 25.76 11.48
CA TYR A 60 -12.09 26.09 11.98
C TYR A 60 -12.23 26.05 13.50
N THR A 61 -11.23 25.55 14.23
CA THR A 61 -11.28 25.35 15.69
C THR A 61 -10.09 26.03 16.37
N ASN A 62 -10.11 26.10 17.70
CA ASN A 62 -8.94 26.49 18.50
C ASN A 62 -7.67 25.71 18.09
N PRO A 63 -6.53 26.37 17.81
CA PRO A 63 -5.32 25.71 17.31
C PRO A 63 -4.74 24.69 18.31
N VAL A 64 -5.04 24.84 19.60
CA VAL A 64 -4.69 23.88 20.65
C VAL A 64 -5.31 22.51 20.38
N LEU A 65 -6.56 22.46 19.92
CA LEU A 65 -7.24 21.21 19.56
C LEU A 65 -6.60 20.55 18.34
N GLY A 66 -6.18 21.33 17.34
CA GLY A 66 -5.45 20.82 16.19
C GLY A 66 -4.12 20.17 16.58
N ILE A 67 -3.32 20.84 17.43
CA ILE A 67 -2.05 20.29 17.94
C ILE A 67 -2.30 19.00 18.74
N LEU A 68 -3.30 19.02 19.61
CA LEU A 68 -3.63 17.86 20.45
C LEU A 68 -4.15 16.69 19.60
N PHE A 69 -4.91 16.98 18.54
CA PHE A 69 -5.38 15.96 17.61
C PHE A 69 -4.25 15.32 16.78
N ILE A 70 -3.12 16.00 16.54
CA ILE A 70 -1.94 15.35 15.93
C ILE A 70 -1.45 14.18 16.79
N PHE A 71 -1.43 14.33 18.11
CA PHE A 71 -1.06 13.24 19.03
C PHE A 71 -2.09 12.11 19.00
N VAL A 72 -3.37 12.45 18.99
CA VAL A 72 -4.45 11.47 18.83
C VAL A 72 -4.33 10.72 17.52
N ALA A 73 -4.12 11.42 16.39
CA ALA A 73 -3.96 10.85 15.06
C ALA A 73 -2.76 9.89 15.01
N TYR A 74 -1.64 10.28 15.62
CA TYR A 74 -0.47 9.42 15.75
C TYR A 74 -0.78 8.14 16.56
N GLU A 75 -1.45 8.27 17.71
CA GLU A 75 -1.84 7.12 18.53
C GLU A 75 -2.83 6.20 17.80
N ILE A 76 -3.82 6.76 17.09
CA ILE A 76 -4.76 5.99 16.25
C ILE A 76 -4.00 5.16 15.21
N LEU A 77 -3.09 5.80 14.46
CA LEU A 77 -2.33 5.14 13.40
C LEU A 77 -1.40 4.07 13.97
N ARG A 78 -0.64 4.42 15.02
CA ARG A 78 0.29 3.50 15.68
C ARG A 78 -0.43 2.24 16.20
N ARG A 79 -1.59 2.41 16.84
CA ARG A 79 -2.39 1.29 17.37
C ARG A 79 -3.02 0.49 16.24
N SER A 80 -3.54 1.14 15.20
CA SER A 80 -4.15 0.46 14.06
C SER A 80 -3.14 -0.39 13.29
N SER A 81 -1.95 0.15 12.99
CA SER A 81 -0.90 -0.60 12.29
C SER A 81 -0.36 -1.79 13.11
N ALA A 82 -0.44 -1.73 14.45
CA ALA A 82 -0.10 -2.86 15.32
C ALA A 82 -1.15 -3.98 15.20
N VAL A 83 -2.45 -3.63 15.23
CA VAL A 83 -3.56 -4.59 15.08
C VAL A 83 -3.60 -5.23 13.69
N THR A 84 -3.34 -4.46 12.63
CA THR A 84 -3.31 -4.97 11.25
C THR A 84 -2.06 -5.83 10.96
N GLY A 85 -1.06 -5.84 11.84
CA GLY A 85 0.17 -6.63 11.68
C GLY A 85 1.15 -6.05 10.65
N ARG A 86 0.85 -4.87 10.08
CA ARG A 86 1.70 -4.19 9.10
C ARG A 86 3.10 -3.88 9.65
N VAL A 87 3.19 -3.56 10.95
CA VAL A 87 4.48 -3.33 11.62
C VAL A 87 5.36 -4.58 11.61
N ALA A 88 4.78 -5.76 11.88
CA ALA A 88 5.51 -7.03 11.85
C ALA A 88 5.95 -7.36 10.41
N ILE A 89 5.06 -7.18 9.43
CA ILE A 89 5.39 -7.40 8.01
C ILE A 89 6.57 -6.51 7.60
N MET A 90 6.55 -5.20 7.92
CA MET A 90 7.66 -4.31 7.59
C MET A 90 8.99 -4.67 8.28
N GLN A 91 8.95 -5.22 9.49
CA GLN A 91 10.16 -5.59 10.23
C GLN A 91 10.79 -6.89 9.71
N TYR A 92 9.98 -7.86 9.31
CA TYR A 92 10.46 -9.19 8.93
C TYR A 92 10.51 -9.43 7.43
N THR A 93 9.86 -8.62 6.59
CA THR A 93 9.97 -8.73 5.13
C THR A 93 11.22 -8.01 4.62
N PRO A 94 12.18 -8.72 4.01
CA PRO A 94 13.36 -8.09 3.43
C PRO A 94 12.96 -7.18 2.27
N SER A 95 13.70 -6.09 2.07
CA SER A 95 13.50 -5.23 0.90
C SER A 95 13.82 -5.97 -0.40
N GLU A 96 13.15 -5.61 -1.49
CA GLU A 96 13.38 -6.21 -2.83
C GLU A 96 14.86 -6.34 -3.22
N PRO A 97 15.76 -5.35 -3.04
CA PRO A 97 17.17 -5.54 -3.35
C PRO A 97 17.85 -6.60 -2.48
N LYS A 98 17.48 -6.73 -1.20
CA LYS A 98 18.01 -7.78 -0.31
C LYS A 98 17.50 -9.16 -0.73
N ARG A 99 16.21 -9.26 -1.02
CA ARG A 99 15.59 -10.48 -1.54
C ARG A 99 16.26 -10.92 -2.84
N GLN A 100 16.49 -10.00 -3.78
CA GLN A 100 17.14 -10.32 -5.05
C GLN A 100 18.57 -10.80 -4.84
N ALA A 101 19.34 -10.15 -3.96
CA ALA A 101 20.69 -10.58 -3.62
C ALA A 101 20.70 -12.00 -3.01
N GLU A 102 19.75 -12.29 -2.12
CA GLU A 102 19.60 -13.61 -1.52
C GLU A 102 19.17 -14.68 -2.54
N MET A 103 18.24 -14.38 -3.45
CA MET A 103 17.85 -15.29 -4.53
C MET A 103 19.02 -15.59 -5.48
N VAL A 104 19.84 -14.59 -5.81
CA VAL A 104 21.05 -14.79 -6.63
C VAL A 104 22.10 -15.60 -5.87
N ALA A 105 22.25 -15.39 -4.56
CA ALA A 105 23.18 -16.16 -3.74
C ALA A 105 22.75 -17.64 -3.59
N MET A 106 21.44 -17.91 -3.52
CA MET A 106 20.88 -19.26 -3.44
C MET A 106 20.84 -19.97 -4.79
N ASN A 107 20.87 -19.24 -5.90
CA ASN A 107 20.93 -19.77 -7.25
C ASN A 107 22.23 -19.35 -7.96
N PRO A 108 23.40 -19.86 -7.53
CA PRO A 108 24.64 -19.61 -8.22
C PRO A 108 24.55 -20.13 -9.66
N PRO A 109 25.26 -19.51 -10.62
CA PRO A 109 25.24 -19.97 -12.01
C PRO A 109 25.69 -21.44 -12.09
N GLU A 110 24.79 -22.28 -12.59
CA GLU A 110 25.04 -23.72 -12.74
C GLU A 110 26.21 -23.95 -13.70
N GLN A 111 27.16 -24.79 -13.28
CA GLN A 111 28.16 -25.32 -14.19
C GLN A 111 27.49 -26.41 -15.02
N LYS A 112 27.38 -26.19 -16.33
CA LYS A 112 26.81 -27.20 -17.23
C LYS A 112 27.58 -28.50 -17.11
N THR A 113 26.85 -29.59 -16.92
CA THR A 113 27.44 -30.93 -16.88
C THR A 113 27.73 -31.43 -18.30
N LEU A 114 28.61 -32.42 -18.42
CA LEU A 114 28.91 -33.05 -19.71
C LEU A 114 27.65 -33.71 -20.29
N GLU A 115 26.82 -34.25 -19.42
CA GLU A 115 25.55 -34.89 -19.74
C GLU A 115 24.56 -33.86 -20.31
N GLU A 116 24.44 -32.68 -19.70
CA GLU A 116 23.61 -31.59 -20.21
C GLU A 116 24.10 -31.06 -21.55
N GLU A 117 25.42 -30.95 -21.75
CA GLU A 117 25.99 -30.54 -23.03
C GLU A 117 25.68 -31.58 -24.13
N VAL A 118 25.86 -32.86 -23.85
CA VAL A 118 25.53 -33.94 -24.79
C VAL A 118 24.03 -34.00 -25.09
N VAL A 119 23.16 -33.79 -24.08
CA VAL A 119 21.71 -33.74 -24.26
C VAL A 119 21.30 -32.52 -25.09
N ALA A 120 21.89 -31.35 -24.84
CA ALA A 120 21.61 -30.14 -25.63
C ALA A 120 21.99 -30.32 -27.11
N ILE A 121 23.07 -31.05 -27.39
CA ILE A 121 23.50 -31.36 -28.76
C ILE A 121 22.58 -32.41 -29.41
N ARG A 122 22.15 -33.44 -28.65
CA ARG A 122 21.44 -34.60 -29.21
C ARG A 122 19.92 -34.51 -29.21
N ALA A 123 19.35 -33.63 -28.38
CA ALA A 123 17.91 -33.40 -28.30
C ALA A 123 17.64 -31.88 -28.25
N PRO A 124 17.75 -31.16 -29.38
CA PRO A 124 17.47 -29.72 -29.44
C PRO A 124 15.96 -29.47 -29.36
N LEU A 125 15.39 -29.60 -28.17
CA LEU A 125 13.97 -29.31 -27.89
C LEU A 125 13.76 -27.78 -27.93
N GLY A 126 12.80 -27.31 -28.72
CA GLY A 126 12.45 -25.88 -28.80
C GLY A 126 13.39 -24.99 -29.61
N GLN A 127 14.47 -25.56 -30.16
CA GLN A 127 15.34 -24.90 -31.15
C GLN A 127 14.76 -25.09 -32.55
N SER A 128 13.53 -24.65 -32.79
CA SER A 128 13.08 -24.45 -34.17
C SER A 128 13.85 -23.26 -34.74
N PRO A 129 14.27 -23.29 -36.03
CA PRO A 129 14.64 -22.06 -36.72
C PRO A 129 13.55 -21.02 -36.44
N PRO A 130 13.90 -19.73 -36.21
CA PRO A 130 12.89 -18.71 -36.02
C PRO A 130 11.86 -18.88 -37.12
N THR A 131 10.60 -19.08 -36.74
CA THR A 131 9.51 -19.27 -37.69
C THR A 131 9.58 -18.09 -38.64
N MET A 132 10.09 -18.32 -39.86
CA MET A 132 9.93 -17.34 -40.93
C MET A 132 8.43 -17.30 -41.15
N PHE A 133 7.79 -16.30 -40.54
CA PHE A 133 6.45 -15.91 -40.89
C PHE A 133 6.54 -15.45 -42.33
N THR A 134 6.30 -16.37 -43.27
CA THR A 134 5.95 -15.99 -44.62
C THR A 134 4.63 -15.24 -44.47
N GLU A 135 4.72 -13.92 -44.47
CA GLU A 135 3.58 -13.00 -44.45
C GLU A 135 2.73 -13.28 -45.70
N SER A 136 1.82 -14.26 -45.61
CA SER A 136 0.84 -14.49 -46.66
C SER A 136 -0.16 -13.35 -46.57
N SER A 137 -0.41 -12.64 -47.68
CA SER A 137 -1.49 -11.66 -47.78
C SER A 137 -2.89 -12.29 -47.70
N PHE A 138 -2.96 -13.61 -47.50
CA PHE A 138 -4.20 -14.36 -47.41
C PHE A 138 -4.94 -14.03 -46.12
N LYS A 139 -5.99 -13.23 -46.24
CA LYS A 139 -6.99 -13.03 -45.20
C LYS A 139 -8.11 -14.05 -45.44
N PRO A 140 -8.23 -15.13 -44.65
CA PRO A 140 -9.36 -16.03 -44.79
C PRO A 140 -10.64 -15.25 -44.49
N VAL A 141 -11.47 -15.05 -45.51
CA VAL A 141 -12.82 -14.53 -45.33
C VAL A 141 -13.70 -15.75 -45.09
N ALA A 142 -14.25 -15.85 -43.87
CA ALA A 142 -15.26 -16.87 -43.61
C ALA A 142 -16.47 -16.59 -44.49
N ASP A 143 -16.95 -17.60 -45.20
CA ASP A 143 -18.24 -17.50 -45.90
C ASP A 143 -19.36 -17.19 -44.89
N LYS A 144 -20.41 -16.52 -45.35
CA LYS A 144 -21.58 -16.19 -44.52
C LYS A 144 -22.29 -17.47 -44.08
N VAL A 145 -21.83 -18.06 -42.98
CA VAL A 145 -22.56 -19.08 -42.23
C VAL A 145 -23.68 -18.39 -41.46
N GLY A 146 -24.84 -18.29 -42.11
CA GLY A 146 -26.04 -17.65 -41.59
C GLY A 146 -26.55 -18.27 -40.29
N GLY A 147 -25.91 -17.93 -39.16
CA GLY A 147 -26.32 -18.33 -37.81
C GLY A 147 -25.76 -19.65 -37.29
N ALA A 148 -24.86 -20.34 -38.02
CA ALA A 148 -24.33 -21.63 -37.57
C ALA A 148 -23.28 -21.53 -36.44
N SER A 149 -22.82 -20.32 -36.08
CA SER A 149 -21.85 -20.10 -34.99
C SER A 149 -22.47 -19.64 -33.67
N LEU A 150 -23.81 -19.73 -33.53
CA LEU A 150 -24.56 -19.31 -32.34
C LEU A 150 -24.96 -20.47 -31.40
N PHE A 151 -24.36 -21.65 -31.55
CA PHE A 151 -24.50 -22.77 -30.60
C PHE A 151 -23.12 -23.30 -30.20
#